data_AF-A0A6J8F8U4-F1
#
_entry.id   AF-A0A6J8F8U4-F1
#
_cell.length_a   1.000
_cell.length_b   1.000
_cell.length_c   1.000
_cell.angle_alpha   90.00
_cell.angle_beta   90.00
_cell.angle_gamma   90.00
#
_symmetry.space_group_name_H-M   'P 1'
#
loop_
_entity.id
_entity.type
_entity.pdbx_description
1 polymer ?
#
loop_
_entity_poly.entity_id
_entity_poly.type
_entity_poly.pdbx_seq_one_letter_code
_entity_poly.pdbx_strand_id
1 'polypeptide(L)'
;MSAYKRLLQQLMSFKTLVNMESLACIADFIENFGALQPLLPARSLCAVVLFSRDPNESFLYGAPLHRRTLETLTRRYGAPLYQKIFEADEAMVDGVVEYRVKCTMNRLKVTPEQRMLLRQQTIDSVRRWVMEVSKLYLVFLETMLCNRGLAHRRMMNTMADFIRLQELSYTTDLSVFLANMPGVSKELEAECIRCSTVLTLFSNDYVLRAMELIMSFEVELDLLTQGELVPAIWYINFAQRAQKENMTALCLQSTNFIPATLINKRTHIPVHNLALTTRTTGQTDLARDGLLDACCSLSDATYLSACLMERKNLIDLASAPKGSLISVENIFNHRLLLCYGQLRNPPLRSYERCMSAKPSLDDVSKIPIYAKKAAEVASNAAEKLKAVMSSSAVDEVRKAAIRRNAEGLEKTAHIVAASLRAFSAVCENSEELKDYCAAVERPGLPSALTFTFRKRKETATA
;
A
#
# COMPACT_ATOMS: atom_id res chain seq x y z
N MET A 1 15.98 12.24 -33.80
CA MET A 1 16.62 10.94 -33.51
C MET A 1 16.51 10.49 -32.04
N SER A 2 16.80 11.33 -31.03
CA SER A 2 16.75 10.94 -29.61
C SER A 2 15.35 10.53 -29.11
N ALA A 3 14.31 11.31 -29.43
CA ALA A 3 12.92 11.00 -29.07
C ALA A 3 12.44 9.68 -29.69
N TYR A 4 12.84 9.40 -30.93
CA TYR A 4 12.54 8.14 -31.62
C TYR A 4 13.23 6.94 -30.96
N LYS A 5 14.51 7.08 -30.59
CA LYS A 5 15.24 6.05 -29.83
C LYS A 5 14.58 5.78 -28.47
N ARG A 6 14.16 6.83 -27.75
CA ARG A 6 13.42 6.71 -26.49
C ARG A 6 12.08 5.98 -26.68
N LEU A 7 11.34 6.32 -27.74
CA LEU A 7 10.10 5.63 -28.09
C LEU A 7 10.35 4.13 -28.32
N LEU A 8 11.32 3.78 -29.16
CA LEU A 8 11.65 2.36 -29.44
C LEU A 8 12.04 1.59 -28.18
N GLN A 9 12.84 2.19 -27.28
CA GLN A 9 13.19 1.59 -25.99
C GLN A 9 11.96 1.37 -25.11
N GLN A 10 11.02 2.32 -25.08
CA GLN A 10 9.76 2.20 -24.34
C GLN A 10 8.83 1.12 -24.93
N LEU A 11 8.81 0.96 -26.25
CA LEU A 11 8.03 -0.09 -26.89
C LEU A 11 8.64 -1.47 -26.67
N MET A 12 9.97 -1.58 -26.69
CA MET A 12 10.68 -2.84 -26.41
C MET A 12 10.35 -3.39 -25.00
N SER A 13 10.11 -2.53 -24.01
CA SER A 13 9.74 -2.99 -22.67
C SER A 13 8.36 -3.64 -22.60
N PHE A 14 7.51 -3.53 -23.63
CA PHE A 14 6.22 -4.23 -23.64
C PHE A 14 6.37 -5.74 -23.86
N LYS A 15 7.51 -6.19 -24.41
CA LYS A 15 7.81 -7.63 -24.52
C LYS A 15 7.83 -8.32 -23.16
N THR A 16 8.26 -7.63 -22.10
CA THR A 16 8.25 -8.22 -20.75
C THR A 16 6.86 -8.23 -20.15
N LEU A 17 6.03 -7.20 -20.43
CA LEU A 17 4.67 -7.07 -19.90
C LEU A 17 3.78 -8.29 -20.25
N VAL A 18 3.83 -8.76 -21.50
CA VAL A 18 2.99 -9.89 -21.96
C VAL A 18 3.36 -11.24 -21.36
N ASN A 19 4.51 -11.34 -20.67
CA ASN A 19 4.98 -12.58 -20.04
C ASN A 19 4.84 -12.54 -18.50
N MET A 20 4.19 -11.52 -17.94
CA MET A 20 4.04 -11.37 -16.49
C MET A 20 2.83 -12.15 -15.97
N GLU A 21 3.09 -13.18 -15.16
CA GLU A 21 2.05 -14.05 -14.57
C GLU A 21 1.40 -13.47 -13.31
N SER A 22 2.07 -12.59 -12.58
CA SER A 22 1.54 -12.00 -11.34
C SER A 22 0.86 -10.66 -11.60
N LEU A 23 -0.34 -10.47 -11.05
CA LEU A 23 -1.04 -9.17 -11.06
C LEU A 23 -0.25 -8.08 -10.36
N ALA A 24 0.49 -8.42 -9.30
CA ALA A 24 1.39 -7.48 -8.64
C ALA A 24 2.53 -7.08 -9.59
N CYS A 25 3.11 -8.04 -10.32
CA CYS A 25 4.18 -7.78 -11.30
C CYS A 25 3.74 -6.79 -12.39
N ILE A 26 2.54 -6.98 -12.92
CA ILE A 26 1.95 -6.09 -13.92
C ILE A 26 1.73 -4.69 -13.32
N ALA A 27 1.19 -4.59 -12.10
CA ALA A 27 0.95 -3.32 -11.43
C ALA A 27 2.25 -2.51 -11.23
N ASP A 28 3.30 -3.13 -10.68
CA ASP A 28 4.59 -2.43 -10.48
C ASP A 28 5.22 -2.03 -11.81
N PHE A 29 5.11 -2.86 -12.85
CA PHE A 29 5.63 -2.50 -14.17
C PHE A 29 4.91 -1.27 -14.72
N ILE A 30 3.57 -1.23 -14.65
CA ILE A 30 2.77 -0.12 -15.18
C ILE A 30 2.99 1.16 -14.37
N GLU A 31 3.10 1.06 -13.04
CA GLU A 31 3.45 2.19 -12.18
C GLU A 31 4.83 2.76 -12.55
N ASN A 32 5.85 1.91 -12.67
CA ASN A 32 7.21 2.34 -13.01
C ASN A 32 7.30 2.89 -14.44
N PHE A 33 6.55 2.30 -15.37
CA PHE A 33 6.42 2.82 -16.73
C PHE A 33 5.77 4.21 -16.70
N GLY A 34 4.66 4.39 -15.98
CA GLY A 34 4.02 5.70 -15.79
C GLY A 34 4.95 6.75 -15.19
N ALA A 35 5.74 6.36 -14.18
CA ALA A 35 6.76 7.22 -13.55
C ALA A 35 7.93 7.58 -14.49
N LEU A 36 8.13 6.87 -15.61
CA LEU A 36 9.11 7.25 -16.66
C LEU A 36 8.59 8.37 -17.57
N GLN A 37 7.35 8.81 -17.35
CA GLN A 37 6.65 9.80 -18.16
C GLN A 37 6.77 9.44 -19.66
N PRO A 38 6.17 8.31 -20.09
CA PRO A 38 6.37 7.81 -21.43
C PRO A 38 5.78 8.75 -22.46
N LEU A 39 6.32 8.69 -23.68
CA LEU A 39 5.78 9.46 -24.79
C LEU A 39 4.33 9.04 -25.04
N LEU A 40 3.49 9.99 -25.46
CA LEU A 40 2.06 9.72 -25.65
C LEU A 40 1.79 8.49 -26.54
N PRO A 41 2.48 8.28 -27.68
CA PRO A 41 2.27 7.08 -28.48
C PRO A 41 2.59 5.78 -27.73
N ALA A 42 3.65 5.76 -26.91
CA ALA A 42 3.99 4.59 -26.09
C ALA A 42 2.91 4.32 -25.04
N ARG A 43 2.38 5.37 -24.39
CA ARG A 43 1.27 5.25 -23.43
C ARG A 43 0.01 4.69 -24.09
N SER A 44 -0.37 5.23 -25.23
CA SER A 44 -1.54 4.77 -26.00
C SER A 44 -1.39 3.31 -26.42
N LEU A 45 -0.22 2.91 -26.92
CA LEU A 45 0.05 1.52 -27.28
C LEU A 45 0.04 0.59 -26.07
N CYS A 46 0.58 1.03 -24.93
CA CYS A 46 0.49 0.26 -23.68
C CYS A 46 -0.97 0.02 -23.27
N ALA A 47 -1.81 1.05 -23.32
CA ALA A 47 -3.23 0.93 -23.06
C ALA A 47 -3.90 -0.05 -24.04
N VAL A 48 -3.58 0.00 -25.33
CA VAL A 48 -4.08 -0.98 -26.31
C VAL A 48 -3.60 -2.39 -25.96
N VAL A 49 -2.34 -2.59 -25.57
CA VAL A 49 -1.83 -3.91 -25.16
C VAL A 49 -2.58 -4.45 -23.93
N LEU A 50 -2.87 -3.59 -22.94
CA LEU A 50 -3.57 -3.96 -21.72
C LEU A 50 -5.07 -4.24 -21.94
N PHE A 51 -5.72 -3.48 -22.82
CA PHE A 51 -7.19 -3.39 -22.90
C PHE A 51 -7.78 -3.77 -24.27
N SER A 52 -6.98 -4.24 -25.24
CA SER A 52 -7.45 -4.56 -26.59
C SER A 52 -8.38 -5.77 -26.68
N ARG A 53 -8.41 -6.62 -25.65
CA ARG A 53 -9.33 -7.74 -25.53
C ARG A 53 -10.19 -7.58 -24.28
N ASP A 54 -11.36 -8.21 -24.28
CA ASP A 54 -12.22 -8.26 -23.11
C ASP A 54 -11.39 -8.80 -21.91
N PRO A 55 -11.41 -8.17 -20.72
CA PRO A 55 -10.72 -8.70 -19.54
C PRO A 55 -11.16 -10.11 -19.11
N ASN A 56 -12.34 -10.54 -19.57
CA ASN A 56 -12.83 -11.91 -19.46
C ASN A 56 -12.18 -12.87 -20.47
N GLU A 57 -11.57 -12.32 -21.53
CA GLU A 57 -10.82 -13.05 -22.56
C GLU A 57 -9.30 -12.82 -22.46
N SER A 58 -8.82 -11.78 -21.76
CA SER A 58 -7.38 -11.54 -21.54
C SER A 58 -7.06 -10.61 -20.37
N PHE A 59 -6.47 -11.16 -19.30
CA PHE A 59 -5.71 -10.40 -18.29
C PHE A 59 -4.19 -10.33 -18.58
N LEU A 60 -3.81 -10.56 -19.85
CA LEU A 60 -2.45 -10.65 -20.44
C LEU A 60 -1.77 -12.05 -20.43
N TYR A 61 -2.00 -13.08 -21.23
CA TYR A 61 -3.10 -13.63 -22.03
C TYR A 61 -3.33 -15.05 -21.49
N GLY A 62 -3.95 -15.14 -20.31
CA GLY A 62 -4.19 -16.37 -19.57
C GLY A 62 -5.66 -16.54 -19.22
N ALA A 63 -5.97 -16.92 -17.98
CA ALA A 63 -7.34 -16.94 -17.47
C ALA A 63 -8.02 -15.52 -17.52
N PRO A 64 -9.28 -15.40 -17.06
CA PRO A 64 -9.97 -14.12 -16.85
C PRO A 64 -9.59 -13.40 -15.55
N LEU A 65 -9.68 -12.06 -15.49
CA LEU A 65 -9.16 -11.27 -14.34
C LEU A 65 -9.78 -11.71 -13.00
N HIS A 66 -11.08 -11.99 -13.00
CA HIS A 66 -11.81 -12.48 -11.83
C HIS A 66 -11.20 -13.77 -11.27
N ARG A 67 -10.84 -14.72 -12.15
CA ARG A 67 -10.24 -15.99 -11.76
C ARG A 67 -8.85 -15.79 -11.18
N ARG A 68 -8.05 -14.92 -11.78
CA ARG A 68 -6.72 -14.58 -11.29
C ARG A 68 -6.71 -13.92 -9.92
N THR A 69 -7.69 -13.06 -9.66
CA THR A 69 -7.92 -12.44 -8.35
C THR A 69 -8.22 -13.51 -7.29
N LEU A 70 -9.11 -14.45 -7.60
CA LEU A 70 -9.44 -15.58 -6.73
C LEU A 70 -8.26 -16.55 -6.55
N GLU A 71 -7.47 -16.79 -7.59
CA GLU A 71 -6.23 -17.57 -7.52
C GLU A 71 -5.19 -16.87 -6.63
N THR A 72 -5.14 -15.54 -6.64
CA THR A 72 -4.30 -14.75 -5.72
C THR A 72 -4.74 -14.96 -4.27
N LEU A 73 -6.05 -14.85 -3.98
CA LEU A 73 -6.57 -15.16 -2.64
C LEU A 73 -6.23 -16.60 -2.20
N THR A 74 -6.39 -17.56 -3.11
CA THR A 74 -6.16 -18.98 -2.84
C THR A 74 -4.69 -19.31 -2.61
N ARG A 75 -3.83 -19.02 -3.60
CA ARG A 75 -2.44 -19.47 -3.62
C ARG A 75 -1.52 -18.58 -2.80
N ARG A 76 -1.70 -17.26 -2.90
CA ARG A 76 -0.81 -16.29 -2.26
C ARG A 76 -1.23 -16.01 -0.84
N TYR A 77 -2.54 -15.89 -0.59
CA TYR A 77 -3.04 -15.55 0.74
C TYR A 77 -3.60 -16.75 1.51
N GLY A 78 -3.68 -17.95 0.92
CA GLY A 78 -4.14 -19.15 1.62
C GLY A 78 -5.64 -19.16 1.92
N ALA A 79 -6.47 -18.56 1.06
CA ALA A 79 -7.92 -18.44 1.22
C ALA A 79 -8.71 -19.12 0.08
N PRO A 80 -8.75 -20.46 0.00
CA PRO A 80 -9.39 -21.18 -1.10
C PRO A 80 -10.92 -21.07 -1.13
N LEU A 81 -11.57 -20.72 -0.01
CA LEU A 81 -13.03 -20.72 0.10
C LEU A 81 -13.70 -19.88 -0.98
N TYR A 82 -13.20 -18.66 -1.20
CA TYR A 82 -13.83 -17.69 -2.10
C TYR A 82 -13.87 -18.18 -3.55
N GLN A 83 -12.82 -18.89 -3.98
CA GLN A 83 -12.80 -19.51 -5.31
C GLN A 83 -13.88 -20.58 -5.43
N LYS A 84 -14.00 -21.47 -4.44
CA LYS A 84 -15.02 -22.54 -4.44
C LYS A 84 -16.45 -22.00 -4.41
N ILE A 85 -16.70 -20.94 -3.64
CA ILE A 85 -18.00 -20.26 -3.62
C ILE A 85 -18.32 -19.61 -4.97
N PHE A 86 -17.33 -18.98 -5.62
CA PHE A 86 -17.50 -18.39 -6.95
C PHE A 86 -17.87 -19.43 -8.02
N GLU A 87 -17.23 -20.60 -7.96
CA GLU A 87 -17.46 -21.77 -8.81
C GLU A 87 -18.76 -22.53 -8.45
N ALA A 88 -19.48 -22.08 -7.41
CA ALA A 88 -20.71 -22.69 -6.91
C ALA A 88 -20.54 -24.16 -6.45
N ASP A 89 -19.39 -24.47 -5.84
CA ASP A 89 -19.17 -25.77 -5.17
C ASP A 89 -20.26 -26.01 -4.10
N GLU A 90 -21.09 -27.03 -4.33
CA GLU A 90 -22.29 -27.26 -3.52
C GLU A 90 -21.96 -27.47 -2.06
N ALA A 91 -20.92 -28.25 -1.75
CA ALA A 91 -20.53 -28.58 -0.38
C ALA A 91 -20.06 -27.34 0.39
N MET A 92 -19.29 -26.46 -0.25
CA MET A 92 -18.82 -25.22 0.37
C MET A 92 -19.97 -24.22 0.54
N VAL A 93 -20.80 -24.05 -0.48
CA VAL A 93 -21.94 -23.11 -0.43
C VAL A 93 -22.94 -23.55 0.63
N ASP A 94 -23.33 -24.83 0.67
CA ASP A 94 -24.21 -25.36 1.71
C ASP A 94 -23.59 -25.24 3.09
N GLY A 95 -22.30 -25.55 3.23
CA GLY A 95 -21.59 -25.41 4.50
C GLY A 95 -21.64 -23.99 5.07
N VAL A 96 -21.42 -22.97 4.22
CA VAL A 96 -21.52 -21.56 4.63
C VAL A 96 -22.96 -21.20 5.00
N VAL A 97 -23.94 -21.58 4.16
CA VAL A 97 -25.36 -21.23 4.38
C VAL A 97 -25.92 -21.90 5.64
N GLU A 98 -25.67 -23.20 5.83
CA GLU A 98 -26.15 -23.95 6.97
C GLU A 98 -25.52 -23.48 8.28
N TYR A 99 -24.25 -23.06 8.24
CA TYR A 99 -23.58 -22.39 9.36
C TYR A 99 -24.22 -21.03 9.65
N ARG A 100 -24.48 -20.22 8.61
CA ARG A 100 -25.15 -18.93 8.76
C ARG A 100 -26.55 -19.05 9.37
N VAL A 101 -27.34 -20.00 8.88
CA VAL A 101 -28.68 -20.32 9.42
C VAL A 101 -28.59 -20.77 10.87
N LYS A 102 -27.63 -21.64 11.22
CA LYS A 102 -27.40 -22.09 12.60
C LYS A 102 -27.13 -20.92 13.55
N CYS A 103 -26.31 -19.96 13.14
CA CYS A 103 -25.85 -18.89 14.02
C CYS A 103 -26.81 -17.69 14.09
N THR A 104 -27.59 -17.43 13.04
CA THR A 104 -28.34 -16.16 12.92
C THR A 104 -29.85 -16.33 12.76
N MET A 105 -30.35 -17.55 12.54
CA MET A 105 -31.76 -17.80 12.23
C MET A 105 -32.34 -18.96 13.05
N ASN A 106 -33.66 -19.00 13.21
CA ASN A 106 -34.33 -20.18 13.76
C ASN A 106 -34.50 -21.24 12.66
N ARG A 107 -33.70 -22.32 12.74
CA ARG A 107 -33.63 -23.38 11.73
C ARG A 107 -34.97 -24.03 11.40
N LEU A 108 -35.87 -24.12 12.38
CA LEU A 108 -37.21 -24.71 12.20
C LEU A 108 -38.14 -23.83 11.36
N LYS A 109 -37.79 -22.55 11.19
CA LYS A 109 -38.58 -21.55 10.45
C LYS A 109 -38.03 -21.24 9.06
N VAL A 110 -36.87 -21.80 8.69
CA VAL A 110 -36.23 -21.53 7.40
C VAL A 110 -36.77 -22.48 6.33
N THR A 111 -37.52 -21.92 5.37
CA THR A 111 -38.11 -22.69 4.26
C THR A 111 -37.07 -23.06 3.20
N PRO A 112 -37.33 -24.06 2.34
CA PRO A 112 -36.44 -24.41 1.23
C PRO A 112 -36.15 -23.23 0.29
N GLU A 113 -37.15 -22.41 -0.01
CA GLU A 113 -36.99 -21.22 -0.87
C GLU A 113 -36.05 -20.19 -0.23
N GLN A 114 -36.17 -19.98 1.09
CA GLN A 114 -35.26 -19.11 1.84
C GLN A 114 -33.83 -19.63 1.82
N ARG A 115 -33.62 -20.96 1.90
CA ARG A 115 -32.27 -21.54 1.78
C ARG A 115 -31.68 -21.33 0.39
N MET A 116 -32.47 -21.55 -0.66
CA MET A 116 -32.03 -21.27 -2.04
C MET A 116 -31.66 -19.80 -2.24
N LEU A 117 -32.45 -18.88 -1.67
CA LEU A 117 -32.13 -17.45 -1.67
C LEU A 117 -30.80 -17.17 -0.97
N LEU A 118 -30.54 -17.77 0.21
CA LEU A 118 -29.28 -17.60 0.94
C LEU A 118 -28.07 -18.17 0.17
N ARG A 119 -28.23 -19.29 -0.53
CA ARG A 119 -27.20 -19.85 -1.43
C ARG A 119 -26.87 -18.85 -2.54
N GLN A 120 -27.89 -18.36 -3.23
CA GLN A 120 -27.72 -17.39 -4.32
C GLN A 120 -27.06 -16.10 -3.82
N GLN A 121 -27.51 -15.56 -2.68
CA GLN A 121 -26.89 -14.38 -2.05
C GLN A 121 -25.42 -14.61 -1.71
N THR A 122 -25.03 -15.81 -1.25
CA THR A 122 -23.65 -16.14 -0.89
C THR A 122 -22.76 -16.13 -2.13
N ILE A 123 -23.21 -16.75 -3.22
CA ILE A 123 -22.50 -16.78 -4.51
C ILE A 123 -22.41 -15.36 -5.08
N ASP A 124 -23.53 -14.63 -5.12
CA ASP A 124 -23.59 -13.28 -5.70
C ASP A 124 -22.75 -12.27 -4.92
N SER A 125 -22.63 -12.43 -3.60
CA SER A 125 -21.76 -11.57 -2.78
C SER A 125 -20.29 -11.70 -3.19
N VAL A 126 -19.81 -12.93 -3.38
CA VAL A 126 -18.43 -13.17 -3.85
C VAL A 126 -18.26 -12.71 -5.30
N ARG A 127 -19.21 -13.01 -6.18
CA ARG A 127 -19.14 -12.57 -7.59
C ARG A 127 -19.09 -11.05 -7.70
N ARG A 128 -19.99 -10.35 -7.00
CA ARG A 128 -20.00 -8.88 -6.95
C ARG A 128 -18.69 -8.32 -6.42
N TRP A 129 -18.17 -8.88 -5.33
CA TRP A 129 -16.88 -8.46 -4.77
C TRP A 129 -15.74 -8.61 -5.77
N VAL A 130 -15.62 -9.78 -6.41
CA VAL A 130 -14.55 -10.05 -7.40
C VAL A 130 -14.65 -9.10 -8.60
N MET A 131 -15.87 -8.80 -9.06
CA MET A 131 -16.09 -7.87 -10.17
C MET A 131 -15.64 -6.44 -9.81
N GLU A 132 -15.98 -5.95 -8.62
CA GLU A 132 -15.57 -4.61 -8.17
C GLU A 132 -14.04 -4.51 -8.00
N VAL A 133 -13.40 -5.52 -7.41
CA VAL A 133 -11.93 -5.59 -7.32
C VAL A 133 -11.29 -5.57 -8.70
N SER A 134 -11.80 -6.38 -9.63
CA SER A 134 -11.27 -6.49 -10.98
C SER A 134 -11.40 -5.16 -11.73
N LYS A 135 -12.54 -4.47 -11.60
CA LYS A 135 -12.76 -3.14 -12.14
C LYS A 135 -11.75 -2.14 -11.57
N LEU A 136 -11.59 -2.09 -10.26
CA LEU A 136 -10.67 -1.17 -9.58
C LEU A 136 -9.21 -1.42 -9.97
N TYR A 137 -8.81 -2.68 -10.16
CA TYR A 137 -7.49 -3.03 -10.67
C TYR A 137 -7.25 -2.45 -12.08
N LEU A 138 -8.21 -2.56 -12.99
CA LEU A 138 -8.10 -1.99 -14.34
C LEU A 138 -8.05 -0.45 -14.31
N VAL A 139 -8.89 0.18 -13.48
CA VAL A 139 -8.87 1.64 -13.26
C VAL A 139 -7.52 2.10 -12.72
N PHE A 140 -6.91 1.34 -11.82
CA PHE A 140 -5.57 1.61 -11.31
C PHE A 140 -4.53 1.60 -12.44
N LEU A 141 -4.51 0.56 -13.28
CA LEU A 141 -3.56 0.47 -14.41
C LEU A 141 -3.75 1.65 -15.39
N GLU A 142 -4.99 1.97 -15.74
CA GLU A 142 -5.30 3.11 -16.62
C GLU A 142 -4.84 4.44 -16.00
N THR A 143 -5.06 4.61 -14.69
CA THR A 143 -4.65 5.80 -13.94
C THR A 143 -3.14 5.98 -13.96
N MET A 144 -2.36 4.91 -13.77
CA MET A 144 -0.90 4.97 -13.81
C MET A 144 -0.33 5.31 -15.20
N LEU A 145 -1.07 5.00 -16.27
CA LEU A 145 -0.69 5.38 -17.64
C LEU A 145 -0.97 6.84 -17.98
N CYS A 146 -1.72 7.57 -17.15
CA CYS A 146 -1.98 8.99 -17.37
C CYS A 146 -0.71 9.84 -17.17
N ASN A 147 -0.75 11.10 -17.59
CA ASN A 147 0.28 12.05 -17.13
C ASN A 147 0.18 12.19 -15.60
N ARG A 148 1.28 12.56 -14.93
CA ARG A 148 1.38 12.49 -13.45
C ARG A 148 0.32 13.33 -12.73
N GLY A 149 0.00 14.53 -13.23
CA GLY A 149 -1.06 15.38 -12.66
C GLY A 149 -2.47 14.78 -12.81
N LEU A 150 -2.77 14.19 -13.98
CA LEU A 150 -4.04 13.50 -14.19
C LEU A 150 -4.12 12.18 -13.40
N ALA A 151 -3.01 11.45 -13.28
CA ALA A 151 -2.90 10.24 -12.47
C ALA A 151 -3.20 10.55 -11.00
N HIS A 152 -2.61 11.62 -10.45
CA HIS A 152 -2.91 12.12 -9.11
C HIS A 152 -4.41 12.39 -8.92
N ARG A 153 -5.00 13.22 -9.79
CA ARG A 153 -6.43 13.57 -9.70
C ARG A 153 -7.34 12.36 -9.81
N ARG A 154 -7.06 11.44 -10.74
CA ARG A 154 -7.83 10.20 -10.93
C ARG A 154 -7.71 9.28 -9.72
N MET A 155 -6.52 9.16 -9.13
CA MET A 155 -6.33 8.35 -7.91
C MET A 155 -7.13 8.91 -6.74
N MET A 156 -7.08 10.24 -6.51
CA MET A 156 -7.91 10.89 -5.49
C MET A 156 -9.41 10.60 -5.70
N ASN A 157 -9.89 10.71 -6.94
CA ASN A 157 -11.30 10.42 -7.25
C ASN A 157 -11.67 8.94 -7.04
N THR A 158 -10.75 8.02 -7.36
CA THR A 158 -10.95 6.56 -7.21
C THR A 158 -10.96 6.14 -5.74
N MET A 159 -10.46 6.98 -4.83
CA MET A 159 -10.46 6.71 -3.39
C MET A 159 -11.86 6.39 -2.85
N ALA A 160 -12.90 7.07 -3.35
CA ALA A 160 -14.29 6.78 -2.99
C ALA A 160 -14.73 5.36 -3.41
N ASP A 161 -14.27 4.87 -4.56
CA ASP A 161 -14.51 3.48 -4.99
C ASP A 161 -13.78 2.48 -4.09
N PHE A 162 -12.53 2.76 -3.69
CA PHE A 162 -11.81 1.91 -2.74
C PHE A 162 -12.46 1.86 -1.36
N ILE A 163 -13.00 2.98 -0.88
CA ILE A 163 -13.78 3.04 0.38
C ILE A 163 -15.03 2.17 0.27
N ARG A 164 -15.79 2.28 -0.84
CA ARG A 164 -16.95 1.42 -1.09
C ARG A 164 -16.59 -0.06 -1.17
N LEU A 165 -15.46 -0.40 -1.80
CA LEU A 165 -14.96 -1.77 -1.84
C LEU A 165 -14.63 -2.29 -0.44
N GLN A 166 -13.99 -1.48 0.41
CA GLN A 166 -13.69 -1.83 1.79
C GLN A 166 -14.98 -2.11 2.58
N GLU A 167 -16.01 -1.26 2.45
CA GLU A 167 -17.31 -1.47 3.10
C GLU A 167 -18.00 -2.75 2.59
N LEU A 168 -18.03 -2.98 1.27
CA LEU A 168 -18.56 -4.20 0.67
C LEU A 168 -17.86 -5.45 1.22
N SER A 169 -16.53 -5.39 1.33
CA SER A 169 -15.71 -6.48 1.85
C SER A 169 -16.02 -6.78 3.30
N TYR A 170 -16.09 -5.74 4.13
CA TYR A 170 -16.42 -5.84 5.54
C TYR A 170 -17.81 -6.42 5.77
N THR A 171 -18.82 -5.93 5.02
CA THR A 171 -20.17 -6.50 5.08
C THR A 171 -20.20 -7.96 4.65
N THR A 172 -19.44 -8.33 3.63
CA THR A 172 -19.38 -9.71 3.13
C THR A 172 -18.74 -10.65 4.16
N ASP A 173 -17.56 -10.30 4.69
CA ASP A 173 -16.86 -11.09 5.70
C ASP A 173 -17.71 -11.26 6.97
N LEU A 174 -18.37 -10.19 7.44
CA LEU A 174 -19.17 -10.26 8.66
C LEU A 174 -20.54 -10.90 8.49
N SER A 175 -21.26 -10.60 7.41
CA SER A 175 -22.69 -10.97 7.29
C SER A 175 -22.91 -12.26 6.53
N VAL A 176 -22.02 -12.60 5.60
CA VAL A 176 -22.11 -13.83 4.79
C VAL A 176 -21.23 -14.91 5.42
N PHE A 177 -19.96 -14.59 5.69
CA PHE A 177 -18.99 -15.57 6.21
C PHE A 177 -18.92 -15.64 7.73
N LEU A 178 -19.63 -14.75 8.44
CA LEU A 178 -19.71 -14.73 9.90
C LEU A 178 -18.35 -14.78 10.58
N ALA A 179 -17.43 -13.89 10.16
CA ALA A 179 -16.10 -13.80 10.75
C ALA A 179 -16.11 -13.52 12.27
N ASN A 180 -17.19 -12.94 12.82
CA ASN A 180 -17.37 -12.76 14.25
C ASN A 180 -17.93 -14.05 14.90
N MET A 181 -17.27 -14.57 15.94
CA MET A 181 -17.77 -15.68 16.75
C MET A 181 -18.06 -15.21 18.18
N PRO A 182 -19.32 -14.87 18.52
CA PRO A 182 -19.66 -14.48 19.88
C PRO A 182 -19.56 -15.69 20.83
N GLY A 183 -19.09 -15.46 22.06
CA GLY A 183 -19.08 -16.48 23.13
C GLY A 183 -17.76 -17.23 23.33
N VAL A 184 -16.67 -16.79 22.69
CA VAL A 184 -15.29 -17.19 23.02
C VAL A 184 -14.58 -16.08 23.80
N SER A 185 -13.39 -16.33 24.34
CA SER A 185 -12.61 -15.27 25.01
C SER A 185 -12.30 -14.14 24.02
N LYS A 186 -12.17 -12.90 24.50
CA LYS A 186 -11.96 -11.73 23.63
C LYS A 186 -10.70 -11.86 22.78
N GLU A 187 -9.66 -12.50 23.31
CA GLU A 187 -8.40 -12.75 22.61
C GLU A 187 -8.60 -13.73 21.45
N LEU A 188 -9.32 -14.83 21.69
CA LEU A 188 -9.62 -15.82 20.67
C LEU A 188 -10.61 -15.28 19.62
N GLU A 189 -11.57 -14.46 20.05
CA GLU A 189 -12.51 -13.77 19.17
C GLU A 189 -11.76 -12.84 18.22
N ALA A 190 -10.87 -11.99 18.74
CA ALA A 190 -10.07 -11.07 17.94
C ALA A 190 -9.20 -11.82 16.91
N GLU A 191 -8.60 -12.94 17.31
CA GLU A 191 -7.77 -13.76 16.43
C GLU A 191 -8.60 -14.46 15.33
N CYS A 192 -9.79 -14.95 15.67
CA CYS A 192 -10.72 -15.53 14.69
C CYS A 192 -11.20 -14.47 13.68
N ILE A 193 -11.53 -13.26 14.14
CA ILE A 193 -11.92 -12.14 13.29
C ILE A 193 -10.78 -11.79 12.34
N ARG A 194 -9.56 -11.63 12.87
CA ARG A 194 -8.36 -11.33 12.09
C ARG A 194 -8.13 -12.36 10.97
N CYS A 195 -8.28 -13.64 11.28
CA CYS A 195 -8.01 -14.71 10.31
C CYS A 195 -9.15 -14.94 9.30
N SER A 196 -10.38 -14.52 9.62
CA SER A 196 -11.57 -14.76 8.79
C SER A 196 -11.97 -13.55 7.93
N THR A 197 -11.40 -12.36 8.16
CA THR A 197 -11.70 -11.10 7.44
C THR A 197 -10.82 -10.88 6.20
N VAL A 198 -10.66 -11.93 5.38
CA VAL A 198 -9.70 -11.92 4.27
C VAL A 198 -10.06 -10.90 3.19
N LEU A 199 -11.35 -10.76 2.83
CA LEU A 199 -11.76 -9.81 1.77
C LEU A 199 -11.52 -8.37 2.21
N THR A 200 -11.75 -8.10 3.50
CA THR A 200 -11.50 -6.79 4.12
C THR A 200 -10.01 -6.47 4.11
N LEU A 201 -9.17 -7.40 4.58
CA LEU A 201 -7.71 -7.24 4.56
C LEU A 201 -7.17 -7.08 3.14
N PHE A 202 -7.71 -7.81 2.16
CA PHE A 202 -7.35 -7.65 0.75
C PHE A 202 -7.70 -6.26 0.23
N SER A 203 -8.88 -5.73 0.55
CA SER A 203 -9.31 -4.40 0.10
C SER A 203 -8.60 -3.26 0.82
N ASN A 204 -8.23 -3.46 2.10
CA ASN A 204 -7.39 -2.54 2.85
C ASN A 204 -6.02 -2.34 2.18
N ASP A 205 -5.48 -3.38 1.57
CA ASP A 205 -4.20 -3.30 0.85
C ASP A 205 -4.26 -2.28 -0.31
N TYR A 206 -5.37 -2.26 -1.07
CA TYR A 206 -5.61 -1.28 -2.14
C TYR A 206 -5.81 0.12 -1.60
N VAL A 207 -6.61 0.27 -0.53
CA VAL A 207 -6.82 1.56 0.16
C VAL A 207 -5.50 2.17 0.62
N LEU A 208 -4.70 1.39 1.34
CA LEU A 208 -3.45 1.86 1.93
C LEU A 208 -2.42 2.18 0.83
N ARG A 209 -2.39 1.39 -0.25
CA ARG A 209 -1.55 1.68 -1.40
C ARG A 209 -1.99 2.96 -2.12
N ALA A 210 -3.30 3.19 -2.28
CA ALA A 210 -3.81 4.42 -2.86
C ALA A 210 -3.45 5.65 -2.01
N MET A 211 -3.56 5.55 -0.67
CA MET A 211 -3.15 6.61 0.25
C MET A 211 -1.66 6.97 0.09
N GLU A 212 -0.78 5.95 0.04
CA GLU A 212 0.65 6.15 -0.19
C GLU A 212 0.92 6.82 -1.54
N LEU A 213 0.26 6.37 -2.61
CA LEU A 213 0.45 6.91 -3.95
C LEU A 213 -0.04 8.35 -4.07
N ILE A 214 -1.20 8.69 -3.50
CA ILE A 214 -1.73 10.06 -3.51
C ILE A 214 -0.72 11.01 -2.86
N MET A 215 -0.23 10.70 -1.65
CA MET A 215 0.80 11.52 -1.02
C MET A 215 2.10 11.56 -1.82
N SER A 216 2.52 10.44 -2.40
CA SER A 216 3.72 10.38 -3.26
C SER A 216 3.59 11.27 -4.50
N PHE A 217 2.40 11.36 -5.08
CA PHE A 217 2.10 12.29 -6.18
C PHE A 217 2.14 13.74 -5.73
N GLU A 218 1.57 14.06 -4.56
CA GLU A 218 1.62 15.42 -4.02
C GLU A 218 3.06 15.89 -3.79
N VAL A 219 3.91 14.99 -3.31
CA VAL A 219 5.36 15.22 -3.20
C VAL A 219 6.03 15.39 -4.57
N GLU A 220 5.76 14.49 -5.52
CA GLU A 220 6.36 14.53 -6.86
C GLU A 220 5.98 15.78 -7.64
N LEU A 221 4.74 16.24 -7.49
CA LEU A 221 4.16 17.36 -8.25
C LEU A 221 4.33 18.72 -7.56
N ASP A 222 5.08 18.78 -6.46
CA ASP A 222 5.30 20.02 -5.68
C ASP A 222 3.98 20.69 -5.22
N LEU A 223 2.98 19.88 -4.84
CA LEU A 223 1.65 20.36 -4.40
C LEU A 223 1.58 20.71 -2.91
N LEU A 224 2.68 20.50 -2.19
CA LEU A 224 2.78 20.68 -0.74
C LEU A 224 3.57 21.96 -0.45
N THR A 225 3.05 22.76 0.48
CA THR A 225 3.84 23.84 1.07
C THR A 225 4.92 23.26 1.98
N GLN A 226 5.95 24.07 2.29
CA GLN A 226 7.07 23.63 3.13
C GLN A 226 6.63 23.09 4.51
N GLY A 227 5.58 23.68 5.10
CA GLY A 227 5.00 23.22 6.36
C GLY A 227 4.21 21.90 6.29
N GLU A 228 3.86 21.44 5.08
CA GLU A 228 3.14 20.17 4.88
C GLU A 228 4.10 18.98 4.67
N LEU A 229 5.40 19.23 4.50
CA LEU A 229 6.37 18.19 4.15
C LEU A 229 6.56 17.15 5.27
N VAL A 230 6.60 17.57 6.53
CA VAL A 230 6.71 16.66 7.68
C VAL A 230 5.45 15.79 7.83
N PRO A 231 4.22 16.37 7.84
CA PRO A 231 2.99 15.58 7.79
C PRO A 231 2.90 14.63 6.60
N ALA A 232 3.38 15.03 5.41
CA ALA A 232 3.35 14.18 4.23
C ALA A 232 4.25 12.93 4.39
N ILE A 233 5.48 13.10 4.88
CA ILE A 233 6.37 11.95 5.19
C ILE A 233 5.75 11.05 6.25
N TRP A 234 5.16 11.66 7.29
CA TRP A 234 4.46 10.92 8.33
C TRP A 234 3.33 10.06 7.73
N TYR A 235 2.51 10.63 6.84
CA TYR A 235 1.42 9.90 6.18
C TYR A 235 1.89 8.78 5.27
N ILE A 236 2.97 9.00 4.51
CA ILE A 236 3.60 7.97 3.68
C ILE A 236 4.07 6.81 4.57
N ASN A 237 4.80 7.11 5.64
CA ASN A 237 5.26 6.10 6.60
C ASN A 237 4.09 5.36 7.28
N PHE A 238 3.05 6.09 7.68
CA PHE A 238 1.84 5.55 8.27
C PHE A 238 1.16 4.53 7.34
N ALA A 239 0.96 4.89 6.07
CA ALA A 239 0.39 4.00 5.08
C ALA A 239 1.29 2.77 4.83
N GLN A 240 2.61 2.94 4.77
CA GLN A 240 3.57 1.84 4.58
C GLN A 240 3.58 0.85 5.75
N ARG A 241 3.59 1.34 7.00
CA ARG A 241 3.50 0.50 8.21
C ARG A 241 2.18 -0.27 8.25
N ALA A 242 1.07 0.42 7.98
CA ALA A 242 -0.24 -0.22 7.93
C ALA A 242 -0.32 -1.28 6.83
N GLN A 243 0.31 -1.06 5.66
CA GLN A 243 0.41 -2.09 4.62
C GLN A 243 1.15 -3.33 5.12
N LYS A 244 2.28 -3.16 5.82
CA LYS A 244 3.04 -4.29 6.36
C LYS A 244 2.25 -5.09 7.38
N GLU A 245 1.60 -4.41 8.32
CA GLU A 245 0.73 -5.04 9.32
C GLU A 245 -0.43 -5.80 8.66
N ASN A 246 -1.08 -5.15 7.67
CA ASN A 246 -2.17 -5.75 6.91
C ASN A 246 -1.73 -6.98 6.11
N MET A 247 -0.58 -6.93 5.44
CA MET A 247 -0.02 -8.10 4.72
C MET A 247 0.30 -9.25 5.66
N THR A 248 0.83 -8.96 6.86
CA THR A 248 1.13 -9.98 7.88
C THR A 248 -0.15 -10.64 8.40
N ALA A 249 -1.24 -9.89 8.54
CA ALA A 249 -2.55 -10.46 8.89
C ALA A 249 -3.17 -11.26 7.74
N LEU A 250 -3.01 -10.80 6.50
CA LEU A 250 -3.58 -11.44 5.31
C LEU A 250 -2.85 -12.73 4.92
N CYS A 251 -1.52 -12.75 5.03
CA CYS A 251 -0.66 -13.88 4.67
C CYS A 251 -0.18 -14.61 5.93
N LEU A 252 -0.91 -15.64 6.35
CA LEU A 252 -0.58 -16.41 7.55
C LEU A 252 0.68 -17.26 7.35
N GLN A 253 1.63 -17.14 8.27
CA GLN A 253 2.86 -17.96 8.31
C GLN A 253 2.64 -19.35 8.91
N SER A 254 1.63 -19.49 9.77
CA SER A 254 1.22 -20.76 10.39
C SER A 254 -0.28 -20.78 10.53
N THR A 255 -0.88 -21.97 10.45
CA THR A 255 -2.29 -22.20 10.70
C THR A 255 -2.53 -23.16 11.87
N ASN A 256 -1.50 -23.43 12.69
CA ASN A 256 -1.59 -24.40 13.81
C ASN A 256 -2.63 -24.00 14.87
N PHE A 257 -2.95 -22.72 14.97
CA PHE A 257 -3.97 -22.17 15.87
C PHE A 257 -5.38 -22.18 15.26
N ILE A 258 -5.50 -22.47 13.96
CA ILE A 258 -6.79 -22.54 13.26
C ILE A 258 -7.41 -23.92 13.49
N PRO A 259 -8.66 -24.00 13.98
CA PRO A 259 -9.33 -25.29 14.15
C PRO A 259 -9.46 -26.06 12.84
N ALA A 260 -9.33 -27.38 12.90
CA ALA A 260 -9.60 -28.23 11.75
C ALA A 260 -11.05 -28.03 11.23
N THR A 261 -11.25 -28.19 9.93
CA THR A 261 -12.60 -28.19 9.35
C THR A 261 -13.37 -29.43 9.85
N LEU A 262 -14.22 -29.25 10.85
CA LEU A 262 -15.05 -30.30 11.43
C LEU A 262 -16.52 -30.10 11.06
N ILE A 263 -17.17 -31.16 10.60
CA ILE A 263 -18.61 -31.21 10.31
C ILE A 263 -19.28 -32.06 11.38
N ASN A 264 -20.33 -31.53 12.00
CA ASN A 264 -21.10 -32.28 12.99
C ASN A 264 -21.81 -33.47 12.32
N LYS A 265 -21.53 -34.70 12.77
CA LYS A 265 -22.08 -35.93 12.17
C LYS A 265 -23.61 -36.02 12.22
N ARG A 266 -24.26 -35.42 13.21
CA ARG A 266 -25.71 -35.49 13.41
C ARG A 266 -26.44 -34.42 12.61
N THR A 267 -25.87 -33.22 12.54
CA THR A 267 -26.54 -32.06 11.95
C THR A 267 -26.00 -31.69 10.57
N HIS A 268 -24.86 -32.27 10.16
CA HIS A 268 -24.13 -32.00 8.93
C HIS A 268 -23.70 -30.54 8.72
N ILE A 269 -23.59 -29.74 9.80
CA ILE A 269 -23.12 -28.35 9.74
C ILE A 269 -21.68 -28.22 10.23
N PRO A 270 -20.88 -27.32 9.64
CA PRO A 270 -19.59 -26.92 10.20
C PRO A 270 -19.68 -26.51 11.67
N VAL A 271 -18.66 -26.89 12.44
CA VAL A 271 -18.55 -26.49 13.85
C VAL A 271 -18.18 -25.01 13.97
N HIS A 272 -17.22 -24.57 13.16
CA HIS A 272 -16.76 -23.18 13.03
C HIS A 272 -17.01 -22.67 11.61
N ASN A 273 -16.91 -21.35 11.41
CA ASN A 273 -17.11 -20.78 10.08
C ASN A 273 -16.05 -21.31 9.09
N LEU A 274 -16.45 -21.46 7.83
CA LEU A 274 -15.57 -22.01 6.79
C LEU A 274 -14.51 -21.01 6.33
N ALA A 275 -14.72 -19.69 6.51
CA ALA A 275 -13.73 -18.68 6.17
C ALA A 275 -12.47 -18.79 7.05
N LEU A 276 -12.62 -19.27 8.30
CA LEU A 276 -11.55 -19.57 9.23
C LEU A 276 -10.93 -20.95 8.94
N THR A 277 -11.75 -22.00 8.96
CA THR A 277 -11.28 -23.39 9.00
C THR A 277 -10.69 -23.90 7.69
N THR A 278 -10.95 -23.20 6.58
CA THR A 278 -10.35 -23.51 5.27
C THR A 278 -9.07 -22.71 4.99
N ARG A 279 -8.63 -21.84 5.90
CA ARG A 279 -7.39 -21.08 5.76
C ARG A 279 -6.19 -22.02 5.72
N THR A 280 -5.24 -21.67 4.88
CA THR A 280 -3.95 -22.35 4.72
C THR A 280 -2.82 -21.34 4.83
N THR A 281 -1.58 -21.80 4.93
CA THR A 281 -0.42 -20.92 4.88
C THR A 281 -0.34 -20.24 3.51
N GLY A 282 -0.02 -18.93 3.53
CA GLY A 282 0.17 -18.14 2.32
C GLY A 282 1.63 -18.12 1.87
N GLN A 283 1.86 -17.60 0.65
CA GLN A 283 3.19 -17.27 0.15
C GLN A 283 3.39 -15.76 0.23
N THR A 284 4.27 -15.32 1.13
CA THR A 284 4.59 -13.90 1.29
C THR A 284 5.26 -13.35 0.02
N ASP A 285 4.83 -12.17 -0.43
CA ASP A 285 5.53 -11.46 -1.51
C ASP A 285 6.76 -10.77 -0.97
N LEU A 286 7.88 -11.49 -1.06
CA LEU A 286 9.17 -11.04 -0.55
C LEU A 286 9.67 -9.75 -1.22
N ALA A 287 9.28 -9.51 -2.48
CA ALA A 287 9.66 -8.28 -3.17
C ALA A 287 8.93 -7.08 -2.56
N ARG A 288 7.61 -7.20 -2.38
CA ARG A 288 6.80 -6.14 -1.77
C ARG A 288 7.12 -5.93 -0.30
N ASP A 289 7.26 -7.01 0.47
CA ASP A 289 7.61 -6.95 1.89
C ASP A 289 8.97 -6.28 2.12
N GLY A 290 10.00 -6.70 1.36
CA GLY A 290 11.33 -6.10 1.44
C GLY A 290 11.36 -4.62 1.00
N LEU A 291 10.60 -4.25 -0.04
CA LEU A 291 10.44 -2.85 -0.46
C LEU A 291 9.76 -2.01 0.63
N LEU A 292 8.64 -2.48 1.19
CA LEU A 292 7.93 -1.78 2.28
C LEU A 292 8.82 -1.61 3.51
N ASP A 293 9.64 -2.62 3.85
CA ASP A 293 10.58 -2.57 4.97
C ASP A 293 11.69 -1.55 4.78
N ALA A 294 12.23 -1.45 3.57
CA ALA A 294 13.20 -0.42 3.22
C ALA A 294 12.54 0.96 3.24
N CYS A 295 11.35 1.12 2.66
CA CYS A 295 10.61 2.37 2.65
C CYS A 295 10.26 2.87 4.06
N CYS A 296 9.80 1.99 4.96
CA CYS A 296 9.53 2.36 6.35
C CYS A 296 10.81 2.88 7.03
N SER A 297 11.93 2.17 6.86
CA SER A 297 13.23 2.54 7.43
C SER A 297 13.72 3.90 6.87
N LEU A 298 13.58 4.10 5.56
CA LEU A 298 13.99 5.34 4.90
C LEU A 298 13.11 6.53 5.31
N SER A 299 11.79 6.34 5.37
CA SER A 299 10.84 7.36 5.82
C SER A 299 11.08 7.74 7.27
N ASP A 300 11.38 6.77 8.17
CA ASP A 300 11.74 7.04 9.56
C ASP A 300 13.02 7.90 9.66
N ALA A 301 14.07 7.53 8.92
CA ALA A 301 15.32 8.27 8.90
C ALA A 301 15.14 9.68 8.32
N THR A 302 14.33 9.81 7.27
CA THR A 302 14.04 11.10 6.62
C THR A 302 13.21 12.00 7.54
N TYR A 303 12.21 11.45 8.21
CA TYR A 303 11.40 12.16 9.20
C TYR A 303 12.27 12.68 10.34
N LEU A 304 13.12 11.82 10.91
CA LEU A 304 14.04 12.21 11.98
C LEU A 304 15.06 13.26 11.49
N SER A 305 15.56 13.15 10.26
CA SER A 305 16.41 14.17 9.64
C SER A 305 15.74 15.53 9.60
N ALA A 306 14.46 15.59 9.21
CA ALA A 306 13.67 16.81 9.18
C ALA A 306 13.62 17.47 10.57
N CYS A 307 13.27 16.69 11.60
CA CYS A 307 13.16 17.17 12.97
C CYS A 307 14.50 17.67 13.54
N LEU A 308 15.60 16.96 13.28
CA LEU A 308 16.93 17.34 13.78
C LEU A 308 17.42 18.64 13.13
N MET A 309 17.22 18.79 11.82
CA MET A 309 17.62 20.00 11.08
C MET A 309 16.75 21.21 11.43
N GLU A 310 15.44 21.01 11.58
CA GLU A 310 14.51 22.05 12.07
C GLU A 310 14.88 22.49 13.49
N ARG A 311 15.19 21.56 14.39
CA ARG A 311 15.60 21.87 15.78
C ARG A 311 16.87 22.72 15.85
N LYS A 312 17.76 22.61 14.86
CA LYS A 312 18.97 23.42 14.73
C LYS A 312 18.77 24.68 13.86
N ASN A 313 17.52 25.05 13.55
CA ASN A 313 17.14 26.21 12.74
C ASN A 313 17.79 26.23 11.34
N LEU A 314 18.05 25.05 10.76
CA LEU A 314 18.65 24.94 9.43
C LEU A 314 17.61 24.98 8.31
N ILE A 315 16.35 24.74 8.66
CA ILE A 315 15.17 24.81 7.81
C ILE A 315 13.95 25.11 8.68
N ASP A 316 12.99 25.86 8.14
CA ASP A 316 11.74 26.18 8.82
C ASP A 316 10.60 25.30 8.27
N LEU A 317 10.15 24.31 9.03
CA LEU A 317 9.09 23.37 8.60
C LEU A 317 7.77 23.60 9.34
N ALA A 318 7.65 24.71 10.08
CA ALA A 318 6.48 24.99 10.90
C ALA A 318 5.78 26.30 10.51
N SER A 319 6.53 27.29 10.03
CA SER A 319 5.94 28.59 9.69
C SER A 319 5.10 28.52 8.41
N ALA A 320 3.98 29.23 8.44
CA ALA A 320 3.19 29.50 7.24
C ALA A 320 3.95 30.45 6.29
N PRO A 321 3.70 30.37 4.97
CA PRO A 321 4.22 31.35 4.02
C PRO A 321 3.83 32.78 4.43
N LYS A 322 4.75 33.73 4.25
CA LYS A 322 4.49 35.15 4.56
C LYS A 322 3.26 35.64 3.77
N GLY A 323 2.28 36.18 4.48
CA GLY A 323 1.02 36.67 3.88
C GLY A 323 -0.07 35.62 3.69
N SER A 324 0.09 34.38 4.19
CA SER A 324 -0.97 33.38 4.13
C SER A 324 -2.16 33.77 5.02
N LEU A 325 -3.37 33.82 4.43
CA LEU A 325 -4.62 34.04 5.16
C LEU A 325 -5.17 32.75 5.79
N ILE A 326 -4.68 31.60 5.36
CA ILE A 326 -5.12 30.27 5.82
C ILE A 326 -3.91 29.57 6.45
N SER A 327 -4.12 28.92 7.59
CA SER A 327 -3.06 28.13 8.24
C SER A 327 -2.69 26.91 7.40
N VAL A 328 -1.43 26.48 7.50
CA VAL A 328 -0.93 25.24 6.89
C VAL A 328 -1.79 24.04 7.32
N GLU A 329 -2.15 24.00 8.60
CA GLU A 329 -3.04 22.99 9.16
C GLU A 329 -4.39 22.90 8.44
N ASN A 330 -5.06 24.04 8.23
CA ASN A 330 -6.38 24.07 7.60
C ASN A 330 -6.30 23.61 6.14
N ILE A 331 -5.25 24.01 5.41
CA ILE A 331 -5.02 23.58 4.02
C ILE A 331 -4.85 22.06 3.96
N PHE A 332 -3.98 21.51 4.82
CA PHE A 332 -3.68 20.09 4.87
C PHE A 332 -4.92 19.27 5.25
N ASN A 333 -5.58 19.62 6.37
CA ASN A 333 -6.76 18.91 6.86
C ASN A 333 -7.92 18.95 5.85
N HIS A 334 -8.16 20.11 5.21
CA HIS A 334 -9.22 20.22 4.21
C HIS A 334 -8.97 19.30 3.01
N ARG A 335 -7.74 19.25 2.50
CA ARG A 335 -7.34 18.38 1.39
C ARG A 335 -7.53 16.90 1.74
N LEU A 336 -7.07 16.50 2.92
CA LEU A 336 -7.20 15.12 3.38
C LEU A 336 -8.65 14.74 3.65
N LEU A 337 -9.47 15.65 4.19
CA LEU A 337 -10.88 15.40 4.45
C LEU A 337 -11.65 15.16 3.15
N LEU A 338 -11.35 15.91 2.09
CA LEU A 338 -11.94 15.69 0.76
C LEU A 338 -11.60 14.31 0.20
N CYS A 339 -10.40 13.79 0.49
CA CYS A 339 -9.93 12.53 -0.09
C CYS A 339 -10.27 11.30 0.78
N TYR A 340 -10.16 11.43 2.11
CA TYR A 340 -10.22 10.31 3.06
C TYR A 340 -11.32 10.48 4.11
N GLY A 341 -12.14 11.54 4.07
CA GLY A 341 -13.13 11.82 5.11
C GLY A 341 -14.18 10.73 5.33
N GLN A 342 -14.42 9.88 4.32
CA GLN A 342 -15.32 8.73 4.41
C GLN A 342 -14.61 7.42 4.77
N LEU A 343 -13.27 7.42 4.84
CA LEU A 343 -12.49 6.22 5.14
C LEU A 343 -12.59 5.90 6.64
N ARG A 344 -13.06 4.69 6.96
CA ARG A 344 -13.19 4.23 8.35
C ARG A 344 -11.91 3.61 8.88
N ASN A 345 -11.17 2.89 8.05
CA ASN A 345 -9.97 2.17 8.46
C ASN A 345 -8.85 2.23 7.40
N PRO A 346 -7.67 2.78 7.70
CA PRO A 346 -7.39 3.58 8.89
C PRO A 346 -8.20 4.89 8.90
N PRO A 347 -8.60 5.39 10.07
CA PRO A 347 -9.23 6.70 10.16
C PRO A 347 -8.23 7.79 9.76
N LEU A 348 -8.73 8.86 9.15
CA LEU A 348 -7.96 10.05 8.85
C LEU A 348 -7.28 10.60 10.12
N ARG A 349 -6.02 11.00 9.96
CA ARG A 349 -5.19 11.64 10.98
C ARG A 349 -5.03 13.12 10.68
N SER A 350 -5.32 13.97 11.65
CA SER A 350 -5.17 15.42 11.50
C SER A 350 -3.69 15.83 11.37
N TYR A 351 -3.46 17.02 10.84
CA TYR A 351 -2.16 17.70 10.86
C TYR A 351 -1.57 17.71 12.27
N GLU A 352 -2.35 18.12 13.28
CA GLU A 352 -1.96 18.12 14.69
C GLU A 352 -1.43 16.75 15.13
N ARG A 353 -2.14 15.66 14.77
CA ARG A 353 -1.70 14.30 15.11
C ARG A 353 -0.36 13.96 14.46
N CYS A 354 -0.15 14.33 13.21
CA CYS A 354 1.12 14.11 12.51
C CYS A 354 2.26 14.88 13.19
N MET A 355 2.03 16.14 13.55
CA MET A 355 3.04 17.00 14.19
C MET A 355 3.34 16.61 15.63
N SER A 356 2.34 16.12 16.38
CA SER A 356 2.51 15.60 17.74
C SER A 356 3.42 14.37 17.81
N ALA A 357 3.62 13.67 16.69
CA ALA A 357 4.49 12.50 16.61
C ALA A 357 5.97 12.87 16.44
N LYS A 358 6.34 14.15 16.45
CA LYS A 358 7.75 14.57 16.45
C LYS A 358 8.43 14.06 17.73
N PRO A 359 9.64 13.48 17.62
CA PRO A 359 10.39 13.07 18.81
C PRO A 359 10.72 14.29 19.67
N SER A 360 10.68 14.14 21.00
CA SER A 360 11.22 15.16 21.90
C SER A 360 12.74 15.26 21.68
N LEU A 361 13.18 16.47 21.34
CA LEU A 361 14.58 16.83 21.12
C LEU A 361 15.01 17.93 22.13
N ASP A 362 14.52 17.81 23.36
CA ASP A 362 14.79 18.76 24.44
C ASP A 362 16.24 18.66 24.92
N ASP A 363 16.76 17.44 24.99
CA ASP A 363 18.16 17.16 25.31
C ASP A 363 19.05 17.30 24.06
N VAL A 364 19.59 18.50 23.87
CA VAL A 364 20.44 18.88 22.73
C VAL A 364 21.69 18.00 22.63
N SER A 365 22.20 17.47 23.76
CA SER A 365 23.40 16.61 23.78
C SER A 365 23.19 15.27 23.06
N LYS A 366 21.93 14.84 22.89
CA LYS A 366 21.57 13.59 22.20
C LYS A 366 21.38 13.76 20.69
N ILE A 367 21.33 14.98 20.17
CA ILE A 367 21.12 15.26 18.75
C ILE A 367 22.15 14.54 17.84
N PRO A 368 23.46 14.54 18.12
CA PRO A 368 24.44 13.82 17.31
C PRO A 368 24.21 12.30 17.34
N ILE A 369 23.81 11.76 18.51
CA ILE A 369 23.53 10.33 18.67
C ILE A 369 22.31 9.93 17.82
N TYR A 370 21.23 10.73 17.87
CA TYR A 370 20.05 10.51 17.02
C TYR A 370 20.39 10.61 15.53
N ALA A 371 21.23 11.58 15.14
CA ALA A 371 21.67 11.71 13.76
C ALA A 371 22.46 10.49 13.28
N LYS A 372 23.42 9.98 14.08
CA LYS A 372 24.17 8.75 13.76
C LYS A 372 23.26 7.54 13.60
N LYS A 373 22.35 7.33 14.55
CA LYS A 373 21.37 6.23 14.50
C LYS A 373 20.46 6.33 13.28
N ALA A 374 19.98 7.53 12.94
CA ALA A 374 19.19 7.75 11.74
C ALA A 374 19.98 7.44 10.45
N ALA A 375 21.27 7.80 10.42
CA ALA A 375 22.17 7.46 9.32
C ALA A 375 22.37 5.95 9.16
N GLU A 376 22.47 5.21 10.26
CA GLU A 376 22.52 3.74 10.26
C GLU A 376 21.21 3.15 9.73
N VAL A 377 20.05 3.64 10.19
CA VAL A 377 18.74 3.19 9.70
C VAL A 377 18.60 3.44 8.20
N ALA A 378 19.01 4.61 7.69
CA ALA A 378 19.02 4.89 6.26
C ALA A 378 19.99 3.97 5.50
N SER A 379 21.18 3.69 6.05
CA SER A 379 22.12 2.75 5.43
C SER A 379 21.57 1.33 5.37
N ASN A 380 20.91 0.88 6.44
CA ASN A 380 20.23 -0.41 6.48
C ASN A 380 19.07 -0.48 5.46
N ALA A 381 18.38 0.64 5.19
CA ALA A 381 17.37 0.70 4.14
C ALA A 381 17.97 0.43 2.75
N ALA A 382 19.14 1.01 2.44
CA ALA A 382 19.86 0.74 1.19
C ALA A 382 20.28 -0.74 1.08
N GLU A 383 20.80 -1.33 2.16
CA GLU A 383 21.20 -2.74 2.17
C GLU A 383 20.00 -3.70 2.01
N LYS A 384 18.85 -3.37 2.61
CA LYS A 384 17.60 -4.11 2.38
C LYS A 384 17.17 -4.09 0.90
N LEU A 385 17.29 -2.94 0.22
CA LEU A 385 16.97 -2.81 -1.20
C LEU A 385 17.91 -3.66 -2.08
N LYS A 386 19.21 -3.63 -1.80
CA LYS A 386 20.19 -4.51 -2.46
C LYS A 386 19.88 -5.98 -2.23
N ALA A 387 19.51 -6.35 -1.00
CA ALA A 387 19.16 -7.72 -0.66
C ALA A 387 17.92 -8.20 -1.43
N VAL A 388 16.88 -7.37 -1.58
CA VAL A 388 15.71 -7.68 -2.43
C VAL A 388 16.13 -7.90 -3.88
N MET A 389 16.96 -7.02 -4.43
CA MET A 389 17.43 -7.11 -5.82
C MET A 389 18.39 -8.29 -6.07
N SER A 390 19.06 -8.79 -5.02
CA SER A 390 20.01 -9.91 -5.09
C SER A 390 19.39 -11.25 -4.69
N SER A 391 18.19 -11.26 -4.10
CA SER A 391 17.53 -12.46 -3.60
C SER A 391 17.14 -13.41 -4.73
N SER A 392 17.50 -14.69 -4.62
CA SER A 392 17.04 -15.74 -5.55
C SER A 392 15.54 -16.05 -5.41
N ALA A 393 14.91 -15.64 -4.31
CA ALA A 393 13.50 -15.87 -4.06
C ALA A 393 12.57 -14.87 -4.77
N VAL A 394 13.13 -13.81 -5.36
CA VAL A 394 12.39 -12.87 -6.24
C VAL A 394 12.78 -13.16 -7.68
N ASP A 395 11.79 -13.41 -8.53
CA ASP A 395 12.01 -13.72 -9.94
C ASP A 395 12.59 -12.51 -10.71
N GLU A 396 13.32 -12.80 -11.78
CA GLU A 396 14.02 -11.78 -12.58
C GLU A 396 13.07 -10.81 -13.29
N VAL A 397 11.85 -11.25 -13.62
CA VAL A 397 10.84 -10.40 -14.27
C VAL A 397 10.33 -9.36 -13.26
N ARG A 398 10.03 -9.80 -12.03
CA ARG A 398 9.66 -8.93 -10.91
C ARG A 398 10.78 -7.97 -10.55
N LYS A 399 12.03 -8.44 -10.44
CA LYS A 399 13.20 -7.56 -10.23
C LYS A 399 13.32 -6.51 -11.32
N ALA A 400 13.19 -6.88 -12.59
CA ALA A 400 13.23 -5.94 -13.70
C ALA A 400 12.09 -4.91 -13.62
N ALA A 401 10.90 -5.33 -13.20
CA ALA A 401 9.76 -4.44 -13.03
C ALA A 401 9.98 -3.40 -11.92
N ILE A 402 10.66 -3.75 -10.81
CA ILE A 402 10.88 -2.85 -9.66
C ILE A 402 12.24 -2.14 -9.65
N ARG A 403 13.18 -2.54 -10.52
CA ARG A 403 14.59 -2.13 -10.49
C ARG A 403 14.79 -0.63 -10.31
N ARG A 404 14.14 0.18 -11.15
CA ARG A 404 14.28 1.64 -11.10
C ARG A 404 13.84 2.21 -9.75
N ASN A 405 12.74 1.70 -9.21
CA ASN A 405 12.23 2.15 -7.91
C ASN A 405 13.23 1.77 -6.81
N ALA A 406 13.70 0.52 -6.81
CA ALA A 406 14.68 0.04 -5.84
C ALA A 406 16.00 0.84 -5.89
N GLU A 407 16.59 1.02 -7.07
CA GLU A 407 17.83 1.78 -7.27
C GLU A 407 17.66 3.27 -6.90
N GLY A 408 16.51 3.85 -7.21
CA GLY A 408 16.18 5.24 -6.85
C GLY A 408 16.02 5.43 -5.34
N LEU A 409 15.35 4.49 -4.66
CA LEU A 409 15.24 4.50 -3.20
C LEU A 409 16.60 4.24 -2.54
N GLU A 410 17.43 3.36 -3.10
CA GLU A 410 18.78 3.06 -2.61
C GLU A 410 19.67 4.31 -2.67
N LYS A 411 19.67 5.01 -3.81
CA LYS A 411 20.38 6.28 -3.96
C LYS A 411 19.91 7.32 -2.95
N THR A 412 18.59 7.42 -2.76
CA THR A 412 17.98 8.30 -1.76
C THR A 412 18.47 7.96 -0.35
N ALA A 413 18.45 6.68 0.01
CA ALA A 413 18.89 6.18 1.30
C ALA A 413 20.37 6.46 1.58
N HIS A 414 21.25 6.27 0.58
CA HIS A 414 22.67 6.61 0.70
C HIS A 414 22.89 8.12 0.95
N ILE A 415 22.12 8.99 0.29
CA ILE A 415 22.24 10.44 0.46
C ILE A 415 21.71 10.89 1.82
N VAL A 416 20.58 10.35 2.28
CA VAL A 416 20.08 10.61 3.64
C VAL A 416 21.10 10.19 4.68
N ALA A 417 21.69 9.00 4.54
CA ALA A 417 22.73 8.52 5.44
C ALA A 417 23.98 9.42 5.44
N ALA A 418 24.46 9.84 4.26
CA ALA A 418 25.60 10.74 4.15
C ALA A 418 25.31 12.12 4.77
N SER A 419 24.14 12.69 4.47
CA SER A 419 23.65 13.95 5.02
C SER A 419 23.61 13.94 6.55
N LEU A 420 23.03 12.89 7.14
CA LEU A 420 22.93 12.74 8.59
C LEU A 420 24.29 12.53 9.28
N ARG A 421 25.23 11.80 8.64
CA ARG A 421 26.61 11.69 9.15
C ARG A 421 27.33 13.03 9.13
N ALA A 422 27.21 13.78 8.03
CA ALA A 422 27.80 15.10 7.91
C ALA A 422 27.22 16.07 8.95
N PHE A 423 25.89 16.07 9.11
CA PHE A 423 25.22 16.85 10.16
C PHE A 423 25.71 16.45 11.56
N SER A 424 25.79 15.15 11.87
CA SER A 424 26.27 14.67 13.17
C SER A 424 27.67 15.16 13.52
N ALA A 425 28.56 15.35 12.52
CA ALA A 425 29.94 15.75 12.76
C ALA A 425 30.06 17.21 13.20
N VAL A 426 29.10 18.07 12.82
CA VAL A 426 29.19 19.52 13.03
C VAL A 426 28.06 20.08 13.91
N CYS A 427 27.02 19.30 14.21
CA CYS A 427 25.81 19.80 14.88
C CYS A 427 26.00 20.29 16.32
N GLU A 428 27.14 19.99 16.96
CA GLU A 428 27.51 20.52 18.27
C GLU A 428 28.18 21.90 18.18
N ASN A 429 28.83 22.21 17.06
CA ASN A 429 29.52 23.49 16.86
C ASN A 429 28.58 24.53 16.23
N SER A 430 28.08 25.44 17.06
CA SER A 430 27.16 26.50 16.63
C SER A 430 27.78 27.48 15.63
N GLU A 431 29.10 27.69 15.66
CA GLU A 431 29.79 28.56 14.72
C GLU A 431 29.91 27.90 13.35
N GLU A 432 30.34 26.64 13.30
CA GLU A 432 30.40 25.89 12.04
C GLU A 432 29.02 25.76 11.39
N LEU A 433 27.96 25.53 12.18
CA LEU A 433 26.59 25.39 11.67
C LEU A 433 26.09 26.61 10.89
N LYS A 434 26.62 27.82 11.13
CA LYS A 434 26.20 29.04 10.41
C LYS A 434 26.47 28.96 8.91
N ASP A 435 27.50 28.21 8.53
CA ASP A 435 27.90 28.00 7.15
C ASP A 435 27.03 26.97 6.43
N TYR A 436 26.08 26.33 7.11
CA TYR A 436 25.25 25.27 6.56
C TYR A 436 23.78 25.65 6.50
N CYS A 437 23.05 24.92 5.66
CA CYS A 437 21.60 24.92 5.61
C CYS A 437 21.07 23.51 5.33
N ALA A 438 19.79 23.30 5.62
CA ALA A 438 19.08 22.12 5.16
C ALA A 438 18.28 22.47 3.92
N ALA A 439 18.22 21.54 2.98
CA ALA A 439 17.47 21.68 1.74
C ALA A 439 16.62 20.46 1.47
N VAL A 440 15.48 20.73 0.84
CA VAL A 440 14.57 19.69 0.37
C VAL A 440 15.05 19.22 -0.99
N GLU A 441 15.35 17.92 -1.11
CA GLU A 441 15.89 17.32 -2.33
C GLU A 441 15.21 15.98 -2.65
N ARG A 442 15.32 15.55 -3.92
CA ARG A 442 14.75 14.31 -4.47
C ARG A 442 15.79 13.56 -5.31
N PRO A 443 16.87 13.07 -4.69
CA PRO A 443 18.07 12.71 -5.45
C PRO A 443 17.94 11.41 -6.25
N GLY A 444 17.05 10.50 -5.83
CA GLY A 444 16.81 9.23 -6.50
C GLY A 444 15.50 9.17 -7.28
N LEU A 445 14.38 9.46 -6.62
CA LEU A 445 13.05 9.45 -7.22
C LEU A 445 12.32 10.77 -6.98
N PRO A 446 11.50 11.25 -7.92
CA PRO A 446 10.69 12.46 -7.73
C PRO A 446 9.74 12.40 -6.51
N SER A 447 9.23 11.22 -6.18
CA SER A 447 8.35 11.01 -5.02
C SER A 447 9.10 10.79 -3.70
N ALA A 448 10.42 10.58 -3.74
CA ALA A 448 11.23 10.31 -2.55
C ALA A 448 11.82 11.61 -1.99
N LEU A 449 11.01 12.31 -1.20
CA LEU A 449 11.41 13.52 -0.49
C LEU A 449 12.53 13.26 0.51
N THR A 450 13.53 14.14 0.58
CA THR A 450 14.60 14.08 1.59
C THR A 450 15.03 15.46 2.07
N PHE A 451 15.67 15.50 3.24
CA PHE A 451 16.31 16.70 3.77
C PHE A 451 17.82 16.51 3.79
N THR A 452 18.54 17.34 3.03
CA THR A 452 19.99 17.25 2.89
C THR A 452 20.69 18.39 3.61
N PHE A 453 21.66 18.06 4.46
CA PHE A 453 22.57 18.99 5.08
C PHE A 453 23.67 19.37 4.08
N ARG A 454 23.82 20.66 3.79
CA ARG A 454 24.83 21.14 2.85
C ARG A 454 25.37 22.51 3.25
N LYS A 455 26.61 22.78 2.83
CA LYS A 455 27.21 24.10 3.00
C LYS A 455 26.42 25.13 2.18
N ARG A 456 26.17 26.31 2.73
CA ARG A 456 25.58 27.43 2.01
C ARG A 456 26.50 27.77 0.84
N LYS A 457 25.93 27.85 -0.36
CA LYS A 457 26.67 28.43 -1.49
C LYS A 457 26.88 29.89 -1.16
N GLU A 458 28.13 30.36 -1.19
CA GLU A 458 28.41 31.79 -1.24
C GLU A 458 27.61 32.36 -2.40
N THR A 459 26.63 33.20 -2.11
CA THR A 459 26.06 34.08 -3.11
C THR A 459 27.21 34.94 -3.60
N ALA A 460 27.75 34.63 -4.78
CA ALA A 460 28.53 35.59 -5.52
C ALA A 460 27.61 36.80 -5.71
N THR A 461 27.83 37.82 -4.89
CA THR A 461 27.26 39.14 -5.08
C THR A 461 27.66 39.60 -6.48
N ALA A 462 26.68 39.71 -7.37
CA ALA A 462 26.81 40.42 -8.63
C ALA A 462 26.58 41.91 -8.39
#